data_AF-A0A351Z541-F1
#
_entry.id   AF-A0A351Z541-F1
#
_cell.length_a   1.000
_cell.length_b   1.000
_cell.length_c   1.000
_cell.angle_alpha   90.00
_cell.angle_beta   90.00
_cell.angle_gamma   90.00
#
_symmetry.space_group_name_H-M   'P 1'
#
loop_
_entity.id
_entity.type
_entity.pdbx_description
1 polymer ?
#
loop_
_entity_poly.entity_id
_entity_poly.type
_entity_poly.pdbx_seq_one_letter_code
_entity_poly.pdbx_strand_id
1 'polypeptide(L)'
;MLLAFLAGVSALSLVAGPAPIGMTAVFKGMLAAVRFPGVSDPLSGAERTILFSIRIPRIILAGILGASLSCAGVVFQGLLRNPLADPYVLGVSGGAAVGAIIAIVTGLGALPFGIPGLAFAGGLLSILLVWGLSG
;
A
#
# COMPACT_ATOMS: atom_id res chain seq x y z
N MET A 1 9.79 11.92 16.58
CA MET A 1 9.28 10.61 17.05
C MET A 1 8.62 9.80 15.93
N LEU A 2 7.65 10.35 15.17
CA LEU A 2 6.97 9.62 14.08
C LEU A 2 7.93 9.07 13.01
N LEU A 3 8.88 9.88 12.51
CA LEU A 3 9.85 9.44 11.51
C LEU A 3 10.76 8.32 12.02
N ALA A 4 11.17 8.39 13.29
CA ALA A 4 11.99 7.35 13.92
C ALA A 4 11.20 6.04 14.09
N PHE A 5 9.92 6.15 14.46
CA PHE A 5 9.02 5.00 14.53
C PHE A 5 8.80 4.37 13.16
N LEU A 6 8.52 5.19 12.14
CA LEU A 6 8.35 4.74 10.75
C LEU A 6 9.62 4.04 10.23
N ALA A 7 10.79 4.63 10.49
CA ALA A 7 12.08 4.04 10.10
C ALA A 7 12.31 2.70 10.82
N GLY A 8 12.01 2.62 12.12
CA GLY A 8 12.13 1.38 12.90
C GLY A 8 11.21 0.27 12.39
N VAL A 9 9.94 0.58 12.14
CA VAL A 9 8.95 -0.39 11.62
C VAL A 9 9.29 -0.81 10.18
N SER A 10 9.80 0.11 9.36
CA SER A 10 10.27 -0.21 8.00
C SER A 10 11.48 -1.15 8.03
N ALA A 11 12.44 -0.90 8.91
CA ALA A 11 13.60 -1.78 9.10
C ALA A 11 13.19 -3.18 9.59
N LEU A 12 12.25 -3.26 10.53
CA LEU A 12 11.69 -4.54 10.98
C LEU A 12 10.96 -5.27 9.85
N SER A 13 10.18 -4.54 9.05
CA SER A 13 9.43 -5.10 7.91
C SER A 13 10.34 -5.63 6.79
N LEU A 14 11.56 -5.10 6.65
CA LEU A 14 12.55 -5.62 5.70
C LEU A 14 13.09 -6.99 6.11
N VAL A 15 13.15 -7.29 7.41
CA VAL A 15 13.67 -8.56 7.94
C VAL A 15 12.55 -9.58 8.11
N ALA A 16 11.35 -9.14 8.51
CA ALA A 16 10.20 -10.00 8.70
C ALA A 16 9.64 -10.55 7.37
N GLY A 17 9.66 -11.87 7.20
CA GLY A 17 9.03 -12.53 6.07
C GLY A 17 9.26 -14.05 6.03
N PRO A 18 8.56 -14.78 5.15
CA PRO A 18 8.65 -16.24 5.06
C PRO A 18 10.03 -16.74 4.63
N ALA A 19 10.75 -15.94 3.84
CA ALA A 19 12.14 -16.19 3.49
C ALA A 19 13.06 -15.60 4.58
N PRO A 20 13.84 -16.41 5.32
CA PRO A 20 14.73 -15.92 6.37
C PRO A 20 15.97 -15.26 5.73
N ILE A 21 15.88 -13.96 5.46
CA ILE A 21 17.01 -13.15 5.01
C ILE A 21 17.64 -12.51 6.24
N GLY A 22 18.89 -12.85 6.55
CA GLY A 22 19.60 -12.29 7.70
C GLY A 22 19.72 -10.76 7.62
N MET A 23 19.65 -10.08 8.76
CA MET A 23 19.71 -8.60 8.84
C MET A 23 20.98 -8.03 8.17
N THR A 24 22.11 -8.72 8.33
CA THR A 24 23.38 -8.38 7.70
C THR A 24 23.35 -8.54 6.18
N ALA A 25 22.62 -9.54 5.66
CA ALA A 25 22.45 -9.76 4.23
C ALA A 25 21.53 -8.70 3.60
N VAL A 26 20.46 -8.29 4.29
CA VAL A 26 19.62 -7.16 3.87
C VAL A 26 20.44 -5.88 3.77
N PHE A 27 21.21 -5.54 4.81
CA PHE A 27 22.00 -4.31 4.84
C PHE A 27 23.09 -4.27 3.76
N LYS A 28 23.86 -5.36 3.61
CA LYS A 28 24.87 -5.48 2.55
C LYS A 28 24.24 -5.51 1.15
N GLY A 29 23.11 -6.18 0.97
CA GLY A 29 22.36 -6.19 -0.28
C GLY A 29 21.84 -4.81 -0.68
N MET A 30 21.41 -3.98 0.29
CA MET A 30 21.06 -2.58 0.05
C MET A 30 22.29 -1.75 -0.35
N LEU A 31 23.42 -1.90 0.34
CA LEU A 31 24.67 -1.20 -0.01
C LEU A 31 25.20 -1.61 -1.40
N ALA A 32 25.16 -2.90 -1.72
CA ALA A 32 25.55 -3.43 -3.01
C ALA A 32 24.64 -2.90 -4.14
N ALA A 33 23.33 -2.73 -3.88
CA ALA A 33 22.40 -2.15 -4.85
C ALA A 33 22.69 -0.68 -5.19
N VAL A 34 23.25 0.09 -4.25
CA VAL A 34 23.70 1.49 -4.48
C VAL A 34 25.08 1.54 -5.13
N ARG A 35 25.66 0.38 -5.49
CA ARG A 35 27.03 0.25 -6.04
C ARG A 35 28.10 0.84 -5.13
N PHE A 36 27.94 0.66 -3.81
CA PHE A 36 28.94 1.13 -2.86
C PHE A 36 30.26 0.35 -3.04
N PRO A 37 31.41 1.01 -3.19
CA PRO A 37 32.68 0.33 -3.45
C PRO A 37 33.10 -0.56 -2.27
N GLY A 38 33.58 -1.77 -2.58
CA GLY A 38 34.09 -2.72 -1.58
C GLY A 38 33.04 -3.65 -0.94
N VAL A 39 31.78 -3.59 -1.36
CA VAL A 39 30.71 -4.45 -0.83
C VAL A 39 30.35 -5.53 -1.84
N SER A 40 30.55 -6.81 -1.49
CA SER A 40 30.02 -7.95 -2.23
C SER A 40 28.54 -8.15 -1.89
N ASP A 41 27.73 -8.46 -2.91
CA ASP A 41 26.31 -8.79 -2.73
C ASP A 41 26.18 -10.19 -2.13
N PRO A 42 25.72 -10.35 -0.88
CA PRO A 42 25.57 -11.66 -0.26
C PRO A 42 24.25 -12.34 -0.63
N LEU A 43 23.36 -11.65 -1.35
CA LEU A 43 22.03 -12.17 -1.66
C LEU A 43 22.10 -13.13 -2.84
N SER A 44 21.43 -14.27 -2.69
CA SER A 44 21.08 -15.11 -3.84
C SER A 44 20.13 -14.36 -4.78
N GLY A 45 20.02 -14.82 -6.03
CA GLY A 45 19.12 -14.22 -7.02
C GLY A 45 17.66 -14.14 -6.53
N ALA A 46 17.18 -15.18 -5.85
CA ALA A 46 15.83 -15.22 -5.29
C ALA A 46 15.65 -14.23 -4.13
N GLU A 47 16.60 -14.16 -3.19
CA GLU A 47 16.55 -13.21 -2.07
C GLU A 47 16.57 -11.76 -2.54
N ARG A 48 17.36 -11.47 -3.58
CA ARG A 48 17.40 -10.15 -4.21
C ARG A 48 16.06 -9.78 -4.83
N THR A 49 15.40 -10.69 -5.56
CA THR A 49 14.04 -10.46 -6.08
C THR A 49 13.04 -10.25 -4.96
N ILE A 50 13.10 -11.05 -3.89
CA ILE A 50 12.20 -10.89 -2.73
C ILE A 50 12.41 -9.51 -2.09
N LEU A 51 13.65 -9.07 -1.89
CA LEU A 51 13.93 -7.80 -1.23
C LEU A 51 13.48 -6.60 -2.09
N PHE A 52 13.91 -6.55 -3.36
CA PHE A 52 13.73 -5.39 -4.22
C PHE A 52 12.41 -5.37 -4.99
N SER A 53 11.87 -6.52 -5.38
CA SER A 53 10.64 -6.61 -6.17
C SER A 53 9.39 -6.88 -5.34
N ILE A 54 9.54 -7.31 -4.07
CA ILE A 54 8.39 -7.67 -3.21
C ILE A 54 8.37 -6.83 -1.93
N ARG A 55 9.41 -6.90 -1.08
CA ARG A 55 9.40 -6.26 0.26
C ARG A 55 9.43 -4.74 0.16
N ILE A 56 10.41 -4.17 -0.56
CA ILE A 56 10.57 -2.71 -0.67
C ILE A 56 9.31 -2.05 -1.27
N PRO A 57 8.77 -2.50 -2.42
CA PRO A 57 7.55 -1.92 -2.98
C PRO A 57 6.36 -1.99 -2.03
N ARG A 58 6.21 -3.10 -1.29
CA ARG A 58 5.12 -3.27 -0.31
C ARG A 58 5.24 -2.31 0.87
N ILE A 59 6.45 -2.08 1.39
CA ILE A 59 6.67 -1.13 2.50
C ILE A 59 6.36 0.30 2.06
N ILE A 60 6.82 0.68 0.86
CA ILE A 60 6.53 2.01 0.29
C ILE A 60 5.02 2.18 0.11
N LEU A 61 4.35 1.18 -0.48
CA LEU A 61 2.90 1.20 -0.68
C LEU A 61 2.14 1.32 0.65
N ALA A 62 2.53 0.56 1.68
CA ALA A 62 1.91 0.65 3.00
C ALA A 62 2.06 2.04 3.62
N GLY A 63 3.22 2.68 3.46
CA GLY A 63 3.46 4.06 3.91
C GLY A 63 2.56 5.07 3.18
N ILE A 64 2.47 4.97 1.86
CA ILE A 64 1.61 5.85 1.03
C ILE A 64 0.13 5.67 1.39
N LEU A 65 -0.33 4.43 1.54
CA LEU A 65 -1.72 4.12 1.91
C LEU A 65 -2.05 4.66 3.31
N GLY A 66 -1.17 4.43 4.30
CA GLY A 66 -1.37 4.94 5.66
C GLY A 66 -1.43 6.47 5.72
N ALA A 67 -0.52 7.16 5.00
CA ALA A 67 -0.55 8.62 4.90
C ALA A 67 -1.84 9.12 4.24
N SER A 68 -2.25 8.50 3.14
CA SER A 68 -3.47 8.87 2.40
C SER A 68 -4.73 8.70 3.25
N LEU A 69 -4.86 7.58 3.97
CA LEU A 69 -5.98 7.33 4.88
C LEU A 69 -5.99 8.28 6.08
N SER A 70 -4.82 8.62 6.63
CA SER A 70 -4.71 9.60 7.71
C SER A 70 -5.14 11.00 7.25
N CYS A 71 -4.71 11.43 6.06
CA CYS A 71 -5.14 12.68 5.46
C CYS A 71 -6.64 12.72 5.19
N ALA A 72 -7.21 11.65 4.63
CA ALA A 72 -8.66 11.55 4.43
C ALA A 72 -9.40 11.64 5.78
N GLY A 73 -8.95 10.89 6.79
CA GLY A 73 -9.51 10.90 8.14
C GLY A 73 -9.58 12.30 8.74
N VAL A 74 -8.46 13.04 8.77
CA VAL A 74 -8.43 14.38 9.37
C VAL A 74 -9.32 15.38 8.60
N VAL A 75 -9.40 15.27 7.27
CA VAL A 75 -10.29 16.11 6.45
C VAL A 75 -11.76 15.83 6.78
N PHE A 76 -12.17 14.57 6.85
CA PHE A 76 -13.55 14.20 7.19
C PHE A 76 -13.93 14.58 8.62
N GLN A 77 -13.03 14.35 9.58
CA GLN A 77 -13.23 14.75 10.97
C GLN A 77 -13.37 16.27 11.10
N GLY A 78 -12.57 17.05 10.36
CA GLY A 78 -12.67 18.51 10.32
C GLY A 78 -13.95 19.02 9.66
N LEU A 79 -14.33 18.43 8.52
CA LEU A 79 -15.53 18.81 7.77
C LEU A 79 -16.81 18.54 8.57
N LEU A 80 -16.89 17.37 9.20
CA LEU A 80 -18.05 16.93 9.97
C LEU A 80 -18.02 17.42 11.42
N ARG A 81 -16.90 18.03 11.85
CA ARG A 81 -16.64 18.43 13.24
C ARG A 81 -16.92 17.29 14.23
N ASN A 82 -16.63 16.06 13.79
CA ASN A 82 -16.89 14.85 14.54
C ASN A 82 -15.62 13.99 14.56
N PRO A 83 -14.95 13.83 15.71
CA PRO A 83 -13.73 13.03 15.81
C PRO A 83 -13.97 11.53 15.53
N LEU A 84 -15.22 11.07 15.52
CA LEU A 84 -15.60 9.70 15.17
C LEU A 84 -15.90 9.51 13.68
N ALA A 85 -15.83 10.56 12.87
CA ALA A 85 -16.09 10.46 11.44
C ALA A 85 -14.99 9.67 10.72
N ASP A 86 -15.39 8.78 9.82
CA ASP A 86 -14.53 7.95 9.00
C ASP A 86 -14.78 8.26 7.50
N PRO A 87 -13.74 8.40 6.66
CA PRO A 87 -13.89 8.60 5.22
C PRO A 87 -14.70 7.51 4.50
N TYR A 88 -14.83 6.31 5.06
CA TYR A 88 -15.61 5.21 4.48
C TYR A 88 -17.13 5.44 4.53
N VAL A 89 -17.62 6.46 5.25
CA VAL A 89 -19.05 6.77 5.35
C VAL A 89 -19.70 7.11 4.00
N LEU A 90 -18.93 7.57 3.00
CA LEU A 90 -19.44 7.83 1.64
C LEU A 90 -19.64 6.56 0.78
N GLY A 91 -19.53 5.37 1.37
CA GLY A 91 -19.71 4.10 0.65
C GLY A 91 -18.54 3.71 -0.26
N VAL A 92 -17.43 4.48 -0.26
CA VAL A 92 -16.26 4.25 -1.13
C VAL A 92 -15.70 2.84 -1.02
N SER A 93 -15.62 2.31 0.20
CA SER A 93 -15.12 0.94 0.45
C SER A 93 -16.05 -0.11 -0.15
N GLY A 94 -17.37 0.05 0.01
CA GLY A 94 -18.38 -0.84 -0.57
C GLY A 94 -18.39 -0.79 -2.10
N GLY A 95 -18.38 0.41 -2.68
CA GLY A 95 -18.29 0.61 -4.12
C GLY A 95 -17.02 0.00 -4.72
N ALA A 96 -15.88 0.16 -4.05
CA ALA A 96 -14.63 -0.44 -4.48
C ALA A 96 -14.64 -1.97 -4.40
N ALA A 97 -15.24 -2.54 -3.35
CA ALA A 97 -15.41 -3.98 -3.22
C ALA A 97 -16.28 -4.54 -4.35
N VAL A 98 -17.40 -3.89 -4.67
CA VAL A 98 -18.27 -4.28 -5.80
C VAL A 98 -17.50 -4.24 -7.12
N GLY A 99 -16.76 -3.16 -7.38
CA GLY A 99 -15.93 -3.03 -8.59
C GLY A 99 -14.87 -4.13 -8.69
N ALA A 100 -14.17 -4.44 -7.59
CA ALA A 100 -13.21 -5.53 -7.54
C ALA A 100 -13.85 -6.90 -7.82
N ILE A 101 -15.02 -7.17 -7.22
CA ILE A 101 -15.77 -8.42 -7.44
C ILE A 101 -16.20 -8.54 -8.90
N ILE A 102 -16.70 -7.46 -9.51
CA ILE A 102 -17.05 -7.43 -10.94
C ILE A 102 -15.81 -7.79 -11.78
N ALA A 103 -14.65 -7.23 -11.48
CA ALA A 103 -13.40 -7.55 -12.20
C ALA A 103 -13.06 -9.05 -12.11
N ILE A 104 -13.20 -9.64 -10.93
CA ILE A 104 -12.90 -11.04 -10.67
C ILE A 104 -13.88 -11.95 -11.42
N VAL A 105 -15.19 -11.71 -11.29
CA VAL A 105 -16.24 -12.58 -11.83
C VAL A 105 -16.32 -12.50 -13.36
N THR A 106 -16.02 -11.34 -13.95
CA THR A 106 -16.04 -11.15 -15.41
C THR A 106 -14.76 -11.61 -16.12
N GLY A 107 -13.74 -12.04 -15.37
CA GLY A 107 -12.43 -12.40 -15.91
C GLY A 107 -11.53 -11.20 -16.25
N LEU A 108 -12.01 -9.97 -16.10
CA LEU A 108 -11.21 -8.75 -16.28
C LEU A 108 -10.06 -8.64 -15.28
N GLY A 109 -10.10 -9.40 -14.18
CA GLY A 109 -9.01 -9.48 -13.21
C GLY A 109 -7.71 -10.05 -13.77
N ALA A 110 -7.75 -10.74 -14.92
CA ALA A 110 -6.54 -11.20 -15.62
C ALA A 110 -5.79 -10.08 -16.36
N LEU A 111 -6.45 -8.96 -16.63
CA LEU A 111 -5.82 -7.80 -17.27
C LEU A 111 -4.93 -7.05 -16.28
N PRO A 112 -3.80 -6.48 -16.73
CA PRO A 112 -3.04 -5.53 -15.94
C PRO A 112 -3.95 -4.42 -15.44
N PHE A 113 -3.94 -4.19 -14.13
CA PHE A 113 -4.79 -3.20 -13.45
C PHE A 113 -6.31 -3.42 -13.53
N GLY A 114 -6.81 -4.58 -14.00
CA GLY A 114 -8.25 -4.83 -14.10
C GLY A 114 -8.98 -4.75 -12.75
N ILE A 115 -8.45 -5.42 -11.72
CA ILE A 115 -8.98 -5.37 -10.35
C ILE A 115 -8.88 -3.95 -9.75
N PRO A 116 -7.68 -3.33 -9.65
CA PRO A 116 -7.58 -2.01 -9.02
C PRO A 116 -8.32 -0.91 -9.82
N GLY A 117 -8.38 -1.01 -11.15
CA GLY A 117 -9.09 -0.06 -11.99
C GLY A 117 -10.60 -0.09 -11.77
N LEU A 118 -11.20 -1.28 -11.77
CA LEU A 118 -12.64 -1.41 -11.48
C LEU A 118 -12.97 -1.14 -10.01
N ALA A 119 -12.09 -1.49 -9.07
CA ALA A 119 -12.24 -1.10 -7.67
C ALA A 119 -12.25 0.43 -7.51
N PHE A 120 -11.32 1.12 -8.16
CA PHE A 120 -11.29 2.59 -8.14
C PHE A 120 -12.57 3.20 -8.77
N ALA A 121 -12.98 2.69 -9.94
CA ALA A 121 -14.19 3.15 -10.63
C ALA A 121 -15.45 2.93 -9.78
N GLY A 122 -15.58 1.77 -9.12
CA GLY A 122 -16.70 1.47 -8.24
C GLY A 122 -16.73 2.37 -7.00
N GLY A 123 -15.57 2.65 -6.39
CA GLY A 123 -15.47 3.60 -5.28
C GLY A 123 -15.85 5.02 -5.70
N LEU A 124 -15.36 5.48 -6.86
CA LEU A 124 -15.69 6.80 -7.41
C LEU A 124 -17.18 6.91 -7.74
N LEU A 125 -17.76 5.88 -8.35
CA LEU A 125 -19.19 5.82 -8.65
C LEU A 125 -20.02 5.95 -7.36
N SER A 126 -19.62 5.28 -6.27
CA SER A 126 -20.31 5.42 -4.98
C SER A 126 -20.34 6.88 -4.50
N ILE A 127 -19.20 7.58 -4.58
CA ILE A 127 -19.13 9.00 -4.19
C ILE A 127 -20.07 9.84 -5.05
N LEU A 128 -20.05 9.65 -6.37
CA LEU A 128 -20.89 10.40 -7.30
C LEU A 128 -22.38 10.13 -7.07
N LEU A 129 -22.76 8.89 -6.75
CA LEU A 129 -24.14 8.52 -6.43
C LEU A 129 -24.61 9.20 -5.14
N VAL A 130 -23.81 9.15 -4.07
CA VAL A 130 -24.14 9.83 -2.81
C VAL A 130 -24.30 11.34 -3.04
N TRP A 131 -23.37 11.94 -3.80
CA TRP A 131 -23.43 13.36 -4.13
C TRP A 131 -24.70 13.73 -4.92
N GLY A 132 -25.05 12.95 -5.95
CA GLY A 132 -26.25 13.16 -6.75
C GLY A 132 -27.56 12.95 -5.99
N LEU A 133 -27.58 12.04 -5.01
CA LEU A 133 -28.74 11.81 -4.13
C LEU A 133 -28.86 12.85 -3.02
N SER A 134 -27.76 13.51 -2.66
CA SER A 134 -27.75 14.58 -1.64
C SER A 134 -28.22 15.94 -2.17
N GLY A 135 -28.57 16.02 -3.45
CA GLY A 135 -29.14 17.22 -4.10
C GLY A 135 -30.48 17.62 -3.54
#